data_AF-A0A6P1VE56-F1
#
_entry.id   AF-A0A6P1VE56-F1
#
_cell.length_a   1.000
_cell.length_b   1.000
_cell.length_c   1.000
_cell.angle_alpha   90.00
_cell.angle_beta   90.00
_cell.angle_gamma   90.00
#
_symmetry.space_group_name_H-M   'P 1'
#
loop_
_entity.id
_entity.type
_entity.pdbx_description
1 polymer ?
#
loop_
_entity_poly.entity_id
_entity_poly.type
_entity_poly.pdbx_seq_one_letter_code
_entity_poly.pdbx_strand_id
1 'polypeptide(L)'
;MVTSDGHYLNHEDQEAHEILLCVGTGAYLSDEKRMSLKDFELHLTTPEDIISRWQTTNPQAIANTKAIADRCDVEIKLGDILIPKFPTPNGESEKEYLDHLVYSGMAARYAGMKLEDAKKLPNDQLRAKLSEAQLERLDMEFGVLDNMGYNGYFLIVQDFINWGKSQGIIFGPGVAQQLALSSPML
;
A
#
# COMPACT_ATOMS: atom_id res chain seq x y z
N MET A 1 -27.55 -23.20 -8.06
CA MET A 1 -26.60 -22.86 -7.00
C MET A 1 -27.40 -22.49 -5.77
N VAL A 2 -26.94 -22.85 -4.59
CA VAL A 2 -27.49 -22.39 -3.29
C VAL A 2 -26.48 -21.46 -2.64
N THR A 3 -26.97 -20.39 -2.03
CA THR A 3 -26.21 -19.43 -1.21
C THR A 3 -27.03 -19.10 0.03
N SER A 4 -26.37 -18.92 1.18
CA SER A 4 -27.05 -18.52 2.43
C SER A 4 -27.17 -17.01 2.62
N ASP A 5 -26.60 -16.20 1.72
CA ASP A 5 -26.53 -14.74 1.85
C ASP A 5 -25.95 -14.32 3.22
N GLY A 6 -24.83 -14.94 3.61
CA GLY A 6 -24.22 -14.74 4.92
C GLY A 6 -23.67 -13.32 5.10
N HIS A 7 -24.07 -12.66 6.18
CA HIS A 7 -23.63 -11.33 6.60
C HIS A 7 -22.75 -11.35 7.86
N TYR A 8 -22.85 -12.41 8.65
CA TYR A 8 -22.10 -12.59 9.90
C TYR A 8 -21.71 -14.05 10.12
N LEU A 9 -20.80 -14.31 11.06
CA LEU A 9 -20.18 -15.62 11.20
C LEU A 9 -21.07 -16.61 11.94
N ASN A 10 -21.51 -16.27 13.15
CA ASN A 10 -22.32 -17.15 14.01
C ASN A 10 -23.74 -16.62 14.19
N HIS A 11 -24.71 -17.48 14.47
CA HIS A 11 -26.09 -17.05 14.69
C HIS A 11 -26.21 -15.99 15.81
N GLU A 12 -25.38 -16.11 16.85
CA GLU A 12 -25.32 -15.18 17.99
C GLU A 12 -24.91 -13.74 17.60
N ASP A 13 -24.25 -13.56 16.45
CA ASP A 13 -23.80 -12.25 15.95
C ASP A 13 -24.96 -11.43 15.34
N GLN A 14 -26.19 -11.97 15.29
CA GLN A 14 -27.35 -11.30 14.72
C GLN A 14 -27.63 -9.94 15.40
N GLU A 15 -27.53 -9.85 16.73
CA GLU A 15 -27.77 -8.58 17.43
C GLU A 15 -26.71 -7.53 17.07
N ALA A 16 -25.44 -7.94 16.97
CA ALA A 16 -24.36 -7.07 16.54
C ALA A 16 -24.58 -6.57 15.10
N HIS A 17 -25.05 -7.44 14.21
CA HIS A 17 -25.41 -7.06 12.84
C HIS A 17 -26.58 -6.07 12.79
N GLU A 18 -27.62 -6.25 13.62
CA GLU A 18 -28.75 -5.32 13.71
C GLU A 18 -28.33 -3.94 14.24
N ILE A 19 -27.40 -3.89 15.20
CA ILE A 19 -26.80 -2.64 15.68
C ILE A 19 -26.01 -1.97 14.54
N LEU A 20 -25.19 -2.74 13.82
CA LEU A 20 -24.40 -2.22 12.71
C LEU A 20 -25.27 -1.64 11.60
N LEU A 21 -26.40 -2.29 11.27
CA LEU A 21 -27.40 -1.77 10.34
C LEU A 21 -27.95 -0.42 10.81
N CYS A 22 -28.34 -0.32 12.09
CA CYS A 22 -28.84 0.92 12.67
C CYS A 22 -27.81 2.07 12.56
N VAL A 23 -26.53 1.78 12.84
CA VAL A 23 -25.44 2.76 12.68
C VAL A 23 -25.31 3.19 11.22
N GLY A 24 -25.33 2.24 10.28
CA GLY A 24 -25.23 2.52 8.85
C GLY A 24 -26.40 3.32 8.29
N THR A 25 -27.62 3.12 8.81
CA THR A 25 -28.84 3.81 8.34
C THR A 25 -29.21 5.03 9.17
N GLY A 26 -28.44 5.36 10.23
CA GLY A 26 -28.77 6.45 11.15
C GLY A 26 -30.07 6.24 11.92
N ALA A 27 -30.43 5.00 12.21
CA ALA A 27 -31.63 4.64 12.97
C ALA A 27 -31.28 4.19 14.40
N TYR A 28 -32.28 4.14 15.27
CA TYR A 28 -32.13 3.57 16.62
C TYR A 28 -32.70 2.15 16.65
N LEU A 29 -32.12 1.28 17.48
CA LEU A 29 -32.65 -0.07 17.72
C LEU A 29 -34.13 -0.08 18.16
N SER A 30 -34.55 0.98 18.86
CA SER A 30 -35.91 1.17 19.37
C SER A 30 -36.91 1.66 18.31
N ASP A 31 -36.46 2.04 17.11
CA ASP A 31 -37.36 2.44 16.03
C ASP A 31 -38.01 1.21 15.38
N GLU A 32 -39.33 1.10 15.47
CA GLU A 32 -40.10 -0.01 14.90
C GLU A 32 -40.08 -0.04 13.36
N LYS A 33 -39.80 1.09 12.72
CA LYS A 33 -39.75 1.21 11.25
C LYS A 33 -38.31 1.15 10.71
N ARG A 34 -37.33 0.86 11.57
CA ARG A 34 -35.94 0.69 11.13
C ARG A 34 -35.80 -0.46 10.15
N MET A 35 -34.78 -0.38 9.30
CA MET A 35 -34.36 -1.53 8.54
C MET A 35 -33.90 -2.63 9.50
N SER A 36 -34.46 -3.83 9.36
CA SER A 36 -34.14 -4.99 10.17
C SER A 36 -34.10 -6.22 9.28
N LEU A 37 -33.09 -7.06 9.50
CA LEU A 37 -32.93 -8.35 8.85
C LEU A 37 -32.95 -9.50 9.88
N LYS A 38 -33.39 -9.24 11.11
CA LYS A 38 -33.41 -10.22 12.22
C LYS A 38 -34.27 -11.47 11.93
N ASP A 39 -35.24 -11.36 11.03
CA ASP A 39 -36.12 -12.49 10.69
C ASP A 39 -35.45 -13.46 9.69
N PHE A 40 -34.24 -13.12 9.20
CA PHE A 40 -33.45 -13.95 8.31
C PHE A 40 -32.28 -14.62 9.05
N GLU A 41 -31.96 -15.84 8.64
CA GLU A 41 -30.76 -16.55 9.09
C GLU A 41 -29.57 -16.18 8.20
N LEU A 42 -28.89 -15.08 8.52
CA LEU A 42 -27.78 -14.54 7.71
C LEU A 42 -26.40 -14.90 8.30
N HIS A 43 -26.30 -15.96 9.10
CA HIS A 43 -25.01 -16.47 9.56
C HIS A 43 -24.40 -17.42 8.53
N LEU A 44 -23.10 -17.69 8.65
CA LEU A 44 -22.45 -18.72 7.84
C LEU A 44 -23.04 -20.10 8.16
N THR A 45 -23.87 -20.60 7.24
CA THR A 45 -24.53 -21.90 7.39
C THR A 45 -23.56 -23.04 7.07
N THR A 46 -23.62 -24.12 7.84
CA THR A 46 -22.82 -25.32 7.60
C THR A 46 -23.23 -26.03 6.30
N PRO A 47 -22.31 -26.73 5.61
CA PRO A 47 -22.67 -27.57 4.47
C PRO A 47 -23.74 -28.61 4.81
N GLU A 48 -23.71 -29.20 5.99
CA GLU A 48 -24.66 -30.20 6.47
C GLU A 48 -26.09 -29.65 6.52
N ASP A 49 -26.26 -28.44 7.07
CA ASP A 49 -27.55 -27.78 7.14
C ASP A 49 -28.10 -27.42 5.75
N ILE A 50 -27.23 -26.93 4.85
CA ILE A 50 -27.61 -26.66 3.46
C ILE A 50 -28.04 -27.95 2.76
N ILE A 51 -27.28 -29.03 2.90
CA ILE A 51 -27.62 -30.33 2.30
C ILE A 51 -28.95 -30.83 2.85
N SER A 52 -29.13 -30.81 4.17
CA SER A 52 -30.38 -31.22 4.82
C SER A 52 -31.60 -30.49 4.27
N ARG A 53 -31.50 -29.16 4.09
CA ARG A 53 -32.58 -28.30 3.57
C ARG A 53 -32.93 -28.57 2.09
N TRP A 54 -31.93 -28.84 1.26
CA TRP A 54 -32.09 -28.82 -0.21
C TRP A 54 -31.94 -30.17 -0.92
N GLN A 55 -31.44 -31.22 -0.25
CA GLN A 55 -31.17 -32.52 -0.88
C GLN A 55 -32.39 -33.21 -1.49
N THR A 56 -33.57 -33.03 -0.88
CA THR A 56 -34.80 -33.69 -1.33
C THR A 56 -35.49 -32.90 -2.44
N THR A 57 -35.43 -31.58 -2.38
CA THR A 57 -36.19 -30.68 -3.27
C THR A 57 -35.39 -30.25 -4.49
N ASN A 58 -34.09 -29.99 -4.33
CA ASN A 58 -33.22 -29.53 -5.40
C ASN A 58 -31.74 -29.91 -5.17
N PRO A 59 -31.39 -31.22 -5.21
CA PRO A 59 -30.02 -31.67 -4.97
C PRO A 59 -29.02 -31.12 -6.01
N GLN A 60 -29.48 -30.85 -7.24
CA GLN A 60 -28.65 -30.26 -8.28
C GLN A 60 -28.19 -28.85 -7.93
N ALA A 61 -28.98 -28.06 -7.19
CA ALA A 61 -28.57 -26.73 -6.79
C ALA A 61 -27.34 -26.73 -5.88
N ILE A 62 -27.21 -27.74 -5.00
CA ILE A 62 -26.03 -27.96 -4.13
C ILE A 62 -24.82 -28.34 -4.99
N ALA A 63 -24.98 -29.35 -5.87
CA ALA A 63 -23.90 -29.81 -6.76
C ALA A 63 -23.37 -28.68 -7.65
N ASN A 64 -24.27 -27.81 -8.13
CA ASN A 64 -23.91 -26.65 -8.94
C ASN A 64 -23.07 -25.63 -8.17
N THR A 65 -23.28 -25.43 -6.85
CA THR A 65 -22.42 -24.55 -6.05
C THR A 65 -20.97 -25.04 -6.05
N LYS A 66 -20.76 -26.34 -5.81
CA LYS A 66 -19.43 -26.95 -5.86
C LYS A 66 -18.83 -26.88 -7.27
N ALA A 67 -19.61 -27.20 -8.29
CA ALA A 67 -19.14 -27.17 -9.67
C ALA A 67 -18.75 -25.76 -10.15
N ILE A 68 -19.40 -24.71 -9.64
CA ILE A 68 -19.00 -23.31 -9.88
C ILE A 68 -17.71 -23.00 -9.14
N ALA A 69 -17.61 -23.34 -7.86
CA ALA A 69 -16.39 -23.14 -7.06
C ALA A 69 -15.16 -23.83 -7.70
N ASP A 70 -15.33 -25.05 -8.22
CA ASP A 70 -14.25 -25.81 -8.88
C ASP A 70 -13.80 -25.21 -10.22
N ARG A 71 -14.61 -24.33 -10.83
CA ARG A 71 -14.26 -23.60 -12.06
C ARG A 71 -13.63 -22.24 -11.78
N CYS A 72 -13.70 -21.76 -10.53
CA CYS A 72 -13.10 -20.51 -10.12
C CYS A 72 -11.61 -20.74 -9.80
N ASP A 73 -10.76 -20.45 -10.78
CA ASP A 73 -9.30 -20.42 -10.63
C ASP A 73 -8.80 -19.00 -10.88
N VAL A 74 -8.43 -18.29 -9.81
CA VAL A 74 -8.02 -16.89 -9.87
C VAL A 74 -6.69 -16.74 -9.15
N GLU A 75 -5.65 -16.39 -9.90
CA GLU A 75 -4.34 -16.05 -9.36
C GLU A 75 -4.26 -14.53 -9.12
N ILE A 76 -4.17 -14.12 -7.85
CA ILE A 76 -3.85 -12.75 -7.47
C ILE A 76 -2.36 -12.70 -7.12
N LYS A 77 -1.57 -12.02 -7.95
CA LYS A 77 -0.15 -11.81 -7.66
C LYS A 77 0.01 -10.82 -6.51
N LEU A 78 0.61 -11.28 -5.42
CA LEU A 78 0.91 -10.49 -4.24
C LEU A 78 2.42 -10.35 -4.10
N GLY A 79 2.88 -9.20 -3.61
CA GLY A 79 4.30 -8.93 -3.37
C GLY A 79 5.07 -8.38 -4.57
N ASP A 80 4.47 -8.34 -5.76
CA ASP A 80 5.06 -7.64 -6.91
C ASP A 80 5.08 -6.12 -6.66
N ILE A 81 6.24 -5.52 -6.86
CA ILE A 81 6.41 -4.07 -6.78
C ILE A 81 6.11 -3.48 -8.15
N LEU A 82 4.96 -2.81 -8.27
CA LEU A 82 4.52 -2.15 -9.51
C LEU A 82 4.79 -0.65 -9.42
N ILE A 83 6.05 -0.25 -9.58
CA ILE A 83 6.46 1.17 -9.59
C ILE A 83 6.31 1.75 -11.01
N PRO A 84 5.62 2.90 -11.19
CA PRO A 84 5.58 3.60 -12.46
C PRO A 84 6.97 4.05 -12.91
N LYS A 85 7.22 4.04 -14.22
CA LYS A 85 8.47 4.62 -14.75
C LYS A 85 8.49 6.14 -14.56
N PHE A 86 9.59 6.65 -14.03
CA PHE A 86 9.82 8.07 -13.88
C PHE A 86 10.36 8.68 -15.19
N PRO A 87 9.77 9.77 -15.71
CA PRO A 87 10.29 10.44 -16.90
C PRO A 87 11.56 11.22 -16.56
N THR A 88 12.71 10.73 -17.01
CA THR A 88 14.00 11.41 -16.81
C THR A 88 14.18 12.55 -17.81
N PRO A 89 14.72 13.72 -17.41
CA PRO A 89 14.80 14.91 -18.26
C PRO A 89 15.55 14.72 -19.59
N ASN A 90 16.63 13.94 -19.62
CA ASN A 90 17.44 13.74 -20.83
C ASN A 90 17.41 12.30 -21.35
N GLY A 91 16.45 11.48 -20.89
CA GLY A 91 16.34 10.08 -21.27
C GLY A 91 17.42 9.18 -20.67
N GLU A 92 18.13 9.66 -19.64
CA GLU A 92 19.01 8.83 -18.82
C GLU A 92 18.22 7.76 -18.05
N SER A 93 18.89 6.74 -17.54
CA SER A 93 18.22 5.75 -16.68
C SER A 93 17.79 6.38 -15.35
N GLU A 94 16.75 5.81 -14.72
CA GLU A 94 16.30 6.24 -13.38
C GLU A 94 17.43 6.18 -12.36
N LYS A 95 18.31 5.18 -12.48
CA LYS A 95 19.52 5.06 -11.65
C LYS A 95 20.45 6.26 -11.85
N GLU A 96 20.86 6.54 -13.08
CA GLU A 96 21.80 7.64 -13.37
C GLU A 96 21.24 8.98 -12.90
N TYR A 97 19.95 9.21 -13.10
CA TYR A 97 19.29 10.43 -12.66
C TYR A 97 19.22 10.53 -11.13
N LEU A 98 18.84 9.44 -10.45
CA LEU A 98 18.80 9.40 -8.99
C LEU A 98 20.19 9.62 -8.39
N ASP A 99 21.21 8.92 -8.88
CA ASP A 99 22.60 9.07 -8.48
C ASP A 99 23.01 10.54 -8.55
N HIS A 100 22.74 11.20 -9.67
CA HIS A 100 23.08 12.61 -9.88
C HIS A 100 22.38 13.54 -8.88
N LEU A 101 21.08 13.33 -8.63
CA LEU A 101 20.32 14.11 -7.65
C LEU A 101 20.84 13.90 -6.23
N VAL A 102 21.19 12.66 -5.86
CA VAL A 102 21.73 12.33 -4.53
C VAL A 102 23.11 12.94 -4.34
N TYR A 103 24.05 12.79 -5.27
CA TYR A 103 25.37 13.42 -5.17
C TYR A 103 25.28 14.95 -5.09
N SER A 104 24.42 15.55 -5.91
CA SER A 104 24.19 17.00 -5.89
C SER A 104 23.62 17.44 -4.53
N GLY A 105 22.66 16.69 -4.00
CA GLY A 105 22.08 16.93 -2.69
C GLY A 105 23.07 16.74 -1.53
N MET A 106 23.97 15.76 -1.63
CA MET A 106 25.02 15.50 -0.64
C MET A 106 26.05 16.61 -0.62
N ALA A 107 26.53 17.05 -1.78
CA ALA A 107 27.43 18.19 -1.89
C ALA A 107 26.79 19.47 -1.33
N ALA A 108 25.49 19.68 -1.56
CA ALA A 108 24.79 20.83 -1.01
C ALA A 108 24.65 20.78 0.52
N ARG A 109 24.33 19.61 1.08
CA ARG A 109 24.10 19.45 2.54
C ARG A 109 25.39 19.39 3.35
N TYR A 110 26.43 18.75 2.83
CA TYR A 110 27.62 18.40 3.60
C TYR A 110 28.92 19.02 3.10
N ALA A 111 28.98 19.48 1.84
CA ALA A 111 30.17 20.13 1.28
C ALA A 111 30.01 21.65 1.11
N GLY A 112 28.95 22.24 1.67
CA GLY A 112 28.72 23.69 1.67
C GLY A 112 28.43 24.30 0.29
N MET A 113 28.10 23.47 -0.71
CA MET A 113 27.78 23.95 -2.05
C MET A 113 26.34 24.47 -2.13
N LYS A 114 26.09 25.40 -3.06
CA LYS A 114 24.71 25.68 -3.49
C LYS A 114 24.23 24.54 -4.37
N LEU A 115 22.99 24.09 -4.15
CA LEU A 115 22.41 22.96 -4.90
C LEU A 115 22.43 23.20 -6.42
N GLU A 116 22.14 24.42 -6.86
CA GLU A 116 22.12 24.78 -8.28
C GLU A 116 23.51 24.76 -8.94
N ASP A 117 24.58 24.91 -8.16
CA ASP A 117 25.95 24.78 -8.66
C ASP A 117 26.40 23.32 -8.65
N ALA A 118 25.97 22.55 -7.64
CA ALA A 118 26.25 21.11 -7.57
C ALA A 118 25.64 20.33 -8.75
N LYS A 119 24.38 20.62 -9.13
CA LYS A 119 23.69 19.99 -10.28
C LYS A 119 24.38 20.18 -11.63
N LYS A 120 25.31 21.13 -11.74
CA LYS A 120 26.06 21.38 -13.00
C LYS A 120 27.34 20.55 -13.10
N LEU A 121 27.77 19.94 -11.99
CA LEU A 121 29.00 19.16 -11.94
C LEU A 121 28.72 17.69 -12.25
N PRO A 122 29.66 16.99 -12.92
CA PRO A 122 29.57 15.57 -13.10
C PRO A 122 29.76 14.81 -11.77
N ASN A 123 29.23 13.58 -11.70
CA ASN A 123 29.17 12.80 -10.46
C ASN A 123 30.55 12.48 -9.86
N ASP A 124 31.58 12.31 -10.69
CA ASP A 124 32.97 12.10 -10.25
C ASP A 124 33.51 13.30 -9.45
N GLN A 125 33.23 14.52 -9.91
CA GLN A 125 33.62 15.75 -9.21
C GLN A 125 32.81 15.98 -7.93
N LEU A 126 31.55 15.55 -7.91
CA LEU A 126 30.72 15.60 -6.70
C LEU A 126 31.20 14.59 -5.66
N ARG A 127 31.52 13.35 -6.08
CA ARG A 127 32.07 12.30 -5.21
C ARG A 127 33.39 12.73 -4.55
N ALA A 128 34.27 13.39 -5.30
CA ALA A 128 35.55 13.89 -4.77
C ALA A 128 35.41 14.94 -3.65
N LYS A 129 34.21 15.50 -3.44
CA LYS A 129 33.92 16.47 -2.37
C LYS A 129 33.36 15.83 -1.10
N LEU A 130 33.08 14.53 -1.12
CA LEU A 130 32.51 13.79 0.00
C LEU A 130 33.61 13.07 0.78
N SER A 131 33.40 12.86 2.07
CA SER A 131 34.31 12.06 2.88
C SER A 131 34.18 10.57 2.54
N GLU A 132 35.21 9.79 2.86
CA GLU A 132 35.22 8.34 2.64
C GLU A 132 34.02 7.64 3.32
N ALA A 133 33.72 8.01 4.57
CA ALA A 133 32.57 7.47 5.29
C ALA A 133 31.21 7.81 4.62
N GLN A 134 31.08 8.97 3.97
CA GLN A 134 29.87 9.32 3.21
C GLN A 134 29.76 8.50 1.94
N LEU A 135 30.88 8.30 1.23
CA LEU A 135 30.92 7.50 0.01
C LEU A 135 30.61 6.03 0.30
N GLU A 136 31.21 5.45 1.34
CA GLU A 136 30.93 4.07 1.75
C GLU A 136 29.44 3.86 2.05
N ARG A 137 28.83 4.82 2.77
CA ARG A 137 27.40 4.77 3.07
C ARG A 137 26.54 4.86 1.82
N LEU A 138 26.84 5.80 0.91
CA LEU A 138 26.10 5.98 -0.33
C LEU A 138 26.24 4.76 -1.25
N ASP A 139 27.44 4.22 -1.41
CA ASP A 139 27.69 3.06 -2.27
C ASP A 139 26.95 1.82 -1.75
N MET A 140 26.86 1.65 -0.42
CA MET A 140 26.01 0.61 0.19
C MET A 140 24.52 0.86 -0.09
N GLU A 141 24.01 2.08 0.13
CA GLU A 141 22.60 2.40 -0.08
C GLU A 141 22.18 2.27 -1.55
N PHE A 142 22.99 2.77 -2.48
CA PHE A 142 22.75 2.59 -3.92
C PHE A 142 22.72 1.11 -4.30
N GLY A 143 23.68 0.31 -3.79
CA GLY A 143 23.68 -1.13 -4.02
C GLY A 143 22.38 -1.80 -3.57
N VAL A 144 21.81 -1.40 -2.44
CA VAL A 144 20.51 -1.92 -1.99
C VAL A 144 19.36 -1.44 -2.90
N LEU A 145 19.31 -0.15 -3.22
CA LEU A 145 18.25 0.43 -4.06
C LEU A 145 18.20 -0.17 -5.46
N ASP A 146 19.37 -0.34 -6.08
CA ASP A 146 19.52 -0.94 -7.40
C ASP A 146 19.05 -2.39 -7.41
N ASN A 147 19.49 -3.18 -6.42
CA ASN A 147 19.12 -4.59 -6.32
C ASN A 147 17.62 -4.79 -6.08
N MET A 148 16.99 -3.86 -5.36
CA MET A 148 15.55 -3.94 -5.08
C MET A 148 14.68 -3.30 -6.18
N GLY A 149 15.26 -2.54 -7.12
CA GLY A 149 14.52 -1.85 -8.16
C GLY A 149 13.74 -0.61 -7.69
N TYR A 150 14.22 0.07 -6.64
CA TYR A 150 13.51 1.20 -6.00
C TYR A 150 13.92 2.59 -6.53
N ASN A 151 14.78 2.66 -7.54
CA ASN A 151 15.27 3.94 -8.08
C ASN A 151 14.12 4.87 -8.51
N GLY A 152 13.18 4.36 -9.33
CA GLY A 152 11.99 5.11 -9.75
C GLY A 152 11.10 5.57 -8.59
N TYR A 153 10.99 4.78 -7.52
CA TYR A 153 10.20 5.16 -6.34
C TYR A 153 10.77 6.40 -5.66
N PHE A 154 12.08 6.44 -5.43
CA PHE A 154 12.72 7.61 -4.84
C PHE A 154 12.59 8.85 -5.74
N LEU A 155 12.64 8.66 -7.06
CA LEU A 155 12.42 9.73 -8.03
C LEU A 155 11.01 10.33 -7.92
N ILE A 156 9.99 9.48 -7.89
CA ILE A 156 8.58 9.91 -7.75
C ILE A 156 8.38 10.65 -6.44
N VAL A 157 8.88 10.10 -5.32
CA VAL A 157 8.69 10.69 -4.00
C VAL A 157 9.38 12.05 -3.90
N GLN A 158 10.64 12.17 -4.35
CA GLN A 158 11.32 13.45 -4.28
C GLN A 158 10.65 14.51 -5.17
N ASP A 159 10.19 14.13 -6.36
CA ASP A 159 9.53 15.06 -7.28
C ASP A 159 8.26 15.60 -6.67
N PHE A 160 7.41 14.71 -6.15
CA PHE A 160 6.17 15.08 -5.47
C PHE A 160 6.41 16.02 -4.28
N ILE A 161 7.41 15.72 -3.44
CA ILE A 161 7.76 16.57 -2.28
C ILE A 161 8.27 17.94 -2.73
N ASN A 162 9.17 17.98 -3.72
CA ASN A 162 9.75 19.23 -4.20
C ASN A 162 8.71 20.10 -4.91
N TRP A 163 7.85 19.49 -5.73
CA TRP A 163 6.72 20.15 -6.35
C TRP A 163 5.79 20.74 -5.29
N GLY A 164 5.35 19.94 -4.31
CA GLY A 164 4.43 20.44 -3.29
C GLY A 164 5.04 21.58 -2.46
N LYS A 165 6.33 21.51 -2.10
CA LYS A 165 7.04 22.63 -1.46
C LYS A 165 7.03 23.89 -2.32
N SER A 166 7.21 23.76 -3.64
CA SER A 166 7.13 24.90 -4.57
C SER A 166 5.74 25.54 -4.64
N GLN A 167 4.69 24.78 -4.34
CA GLN A 167 3.30 25.24 -4.27
C GLN A 167 2.91 25.76 -2.87
N GLY A 168 3.85 25.81 -1.93
CA GLY A 168 3.56 26.22 -0.54
C GLY A 168 2.90 25.13 0.31
N ILE A 169 2.87 23.88 -0.15
CA ILE A 169 2.36 22.74 0.63
C ILE A 169 3.42 22.34 1.66
N ILE A 170 3.01 22.28 2.92
CA ILE A 170 3.88 21.92 4.04
C ILE A 170 4.00 20.40 4.11
N PHE A 171 5.25 19.91 4.05
CA PHE A 171 5.58 18.53 4.35
C PHE A 171 6.22 18.46 5.74
N GLY A 172 5.78 17.50 6.56
CA GLY A 172 6.43 17.23 7.85
C GLY A 172 7.90 16.80 7.70
N PRO A 173 8.69 16.83 8.78
CA PRO A 173 10.13 16.55 8.74
C PRO A 173 10.51 15.10 8.37
N GLY A 174 9.54 14.16 8.32
CA GLY A 174 9.73 12.76 7.90
C GLY A 174 8.75 11.81 8.61
N VAL A 175 8.39 10.69 7.97
CA VAL A 175 7.48 9.65 8.51
C VAL A 175 8.25 8.44 9.03
N ALA A 176 7.93 8.06 10.28
CA ALA A 176 8.24 6.86 11.07
C ALA A 176 9.65 6.20 11.00
N GLN A 177 10.18 5.83 9.84
CA GLN A 177 11.38 4.97 9.77
C GLN A 177 12.70 5.75 9.61
N GLN A 178 12.64 7.00 9.15
CA GLN A 178 13.83 7.85 8.99
C GLN A 178 14.30 8.49 10.31
N LEU A 179 13.45 8.53 11.34
CA LEU A 179 13.75 9.08 12.67
C LEU A 179 14.49 8.08 13.59
N ALA A 180 14.52 6.79 13.24
CA ALA A 180 15.15 5.77 14.09
C ALA A 180 16.69 5.82 14.09
N LEU A 181 17.32 6.62 13.22
CA LEU A 181 18.78 6.74 13.12
C LEU A 181 19.33 8.08 13.63
N SER A 182 18.48 8.95 14.20
CA SER A 182 18.90 10.29 14.65
C SER A 182 18.67 10.57 16.14
N SER A 183 18.54 9.54 16.99
CA SER A 183 18.51 9.74 18.44
C SER A 183 19.89 9.42 19.04
N PRO A 184 20.68 10.43 19.47
CA PRO A 184 21.80 10.18 20.35
C PRO A 184 21.25 9.74 21.70
N MET A 185 21.75 8.61 22.19
CA MET A 185 21.59 8.15 23.56
C MET A 185 22.15 9.24 24.48
N LEU A 186 21.27 9.95 25.19
CA LEU A 186 21.58 10.65 26.43
C LEU A 186 21.39 9.70 27.60
#